data_AF-A0ABD1D1L2-F1
#
_entry.id   AF-A0ABD1D1L2-F1
#
_cell.length_a   1.000
_cell.length_b   1.000
_cell.length_c   1.000
_cell.angle_alpha   90.00
_cell.angle_beta   90.00
_cell.angle_gamma   90.00
#
_symmetry.space_group_name_H-M   'P 1'
#
loop_
_entity.id
_entity.type
_entity.pdbx_description
1 polymer ?
#
loop_
_entity_poly.entity_id
_entity_poly.type
_entity_poly.pdbx_seq_one_letter_code
_entity_poly.pdbx_strand_id
1 'polypeptide(L)'
;MWRFSFSFQFMDMNLRGWLDATLETANWSKHIRSSGSLAEVNVQQYFKDGYQWFEVVCDISPGQELLLRPRLHRGDDDRSDRGSGEY
;
A
#
# COMPACT_ATOMS: atom_id res chain seq x y z
N MET A 1 4.53 -7.85 22.54
CA MET A 1 4.65 -7.75 21.07
C MET A 1 3.38 -8.32 20.45
N TRP A 2 2.42 -7.45 20.13
CA TRP A 2 1.16 -7.89 19.53
C TRP A 2 1.35 -8.00 18.02
N ARG A 3 1.25 -9.22 17.49
CA ARG A 3 1.20 -9.48 16.04
C ARG A 3 -0.22 -9.89 15.71
N PHE A 4 -0.96 -9.02 15.05
CA PHE A 4 -2.23 -9.39 14.43
C PHE A 4 -1.96 -9.66 12.96
N SER A 5 -2.49 -10.76 12.43
CA SER A 5 -2.34 -11.15 11.03
C SER A 5 -3.70 -11.59 10.50
N PHE A 6 -4.18 -10.90 9.47
CA PHE A 6 -5.34 -11.30 8.69
C PHE A 6 -5.04 -10.98 7.21
N SER A 7 -5.28 -11.94 6.32
CA SER A 7 -5.01 -11.85 4.88
C SER A 7 -6.23 -12.34 4.09
N PHE A 8 -6.55 -11.67 2.97
CA PHE A 8 -6.97 -12.32 1.72
C PHE A 8 -7.02 -11.34 0.53
N GLN A 9 -6.23 -11.60 -0.52
CA GLN A 9 -6.63 -11.73 -1.95
C GLN A 9 -5.34 -11.96 -2.77
N PHE A 10 -5.31 -13.05 -3.55
CA PHE A 10 -4.18 -13.45 -4.39
C PHE A 10 -3.88 -12.39 -5.46
N MET A 11 -2.64 -11.89 -5.51
CA MET A 11 -2.05 -11.40 -6.76
C MET A 11 -1.01 -12.40 -7.24
N ASP A 12 -1.17 -12.87 -8.47
CA ASP A 12 -0.16 -13.64 -9.19
C ASP A 12 1.16 -12.85 -9.18
N MET A 13 2.26 -13.48 -8.70
CA MET A 13 3.54 -12.78 -8.44
C MET A 13 4.18 -12.14 -9.68
N ASN A 14 3.66 -12.39 -10.88
CA ASN A 14 4.16 -11.88 -12.15
C ASN A 14 3.24 -10.85 -12.84
N LEU A 15 2.12 -10.44 -12.22
CA LEU A 15 1.23 -9.43 -12.78
C LEU A 15 1.49 -8.06 -12.16
N ARG A 16 2.02 -7.12 -12.96
CA ARG A 16 2.01 -5.68 -12.62
C ARG A 16 0.55 -5.21 -12.73
N GLY A 17 -0.13 -5.09 -11.59
CA GLY A 17 -1.54 -4.74 -11.51
C GLY A 17 -1.83 -3.70 -10.43
N TRP A 18 -3.10 -3.28 -10.36
CA TRP A 18 -3.60 -2.38 -9.33
C TRP A 18 -4.38 -3.18 -8.29
N LEU A 19 -4.07 -2.98 -7.01
CA LEU A 19 -4.96 -3.42 -5.93
C LEU A 19 -6.05 -2.38 -5.77
N ASP A 20 -7.27 -2.74 -6.17
CA ASP A 20 -8.43 -1.89 -5.99
C ASP A 20 -9.24 -2.35 -4.76
N ALA A 21 -9.33 -1.46 -3.76
CA ALA A 21 -10.06 -1.68 -2.52
C ALA A 21 -11.42 -0.95 -2.47
N THR A 22 -11.91 -0.44 -3.60
CA THR A 22 -13.21 0.26 -3.69
C THR A 22 -14.40 -0.66 -3.38
N LEU A 23 -14.26 -1.97 -3.60
CA LEU A 23 -15.30 -2.96 -3.34
C LEU A 23 -15.61 -3.09 -1.83
N GLU A 24 -16.86 -3.42 -1.50
CA GLU A 24 -17.28 -3.68 -0.11
C GLU A 24 -16.59 -4.90 0.51
N THR A 25 -16.13 -5.84 -0.32
CA THR A 25 -15.41 -7.04 0.10
C THR A 25 -13.95 -6.77 0.51
N ALA A 26 -13.45 -5.54 0.35
CA ALA A 26 -12.10 -5.17 0.76
C ALA A 26 -11.99 -5.10 2.30
N ASN A 27 -10.82 -5.48 2.82
CA ASN A 27 -10.60 -5.56 4.25
C ASN A 27 -10.45 -4.18 4.92
N TRP A 28 -10.37 -4.18 6.25
CA TRP A 28 -10.29 -2.98 7.09
C TRP A 28 -9.09 -2.07 6.80
N SER A 29 -8.01 -2.60 6.20
CA SER A 29 -6.79 -1.82 5.92
C SER A 29 -7.03 -0.71 4.90
N LYS A 30 -8.12 -0.78 4.12
CA LYS A 30 -8.51 0.29 3.19
C LYS A 30 -8.87 1.60 3.89
N HIS A 31 -9.19 1.54 5.18
CA HIS A 31 -9.54 2.70 5.99
C HIS A 31 -8.33 3.36 6.67
N ILE A 32 -7.13 2.78 6.55
CA ILE A 32 -5.90 3.40 7.07
C ILE A 32 -5.59 4.63 6.21
N ARG A 33 -5.50 5.80 6.84
CA ARG A 33 -5.23 7.06 6.13
C ARG A 33 -3.75 7.25 5.90
N SER A 34 -3.41 7.87 4.77
CA SER A 34 -2.05 8.37 4.54
C SER A 34 -1.87 9.70 5.27
N SER A 35 -0.76 9.88 5.98
CA SER A 35 -0.37 11.20 6.51
C SER A 35 0.62 11.88 5.59
N GLY A 36 0.46 13.18 5.33
CA GLY A 36 1.46 14.00 4.63
C GLY A 36 2.69 14.31 5.48
N SER A 37 2.62 14.06 6.79
CA SER A 37 3.71 14.30 7.74
C SER A 37 4.37 12.97 8.12
N LEU A 38 5.66 12.83 7.82
CA LEU A 38 6.44 11.66 8.22
C LEU A 38 6.58 11.50 9.74
N ALA A 39 6.40 12.58 10.51
CA ALA A 39 6.51 12.56 11.96
C ALA A 39 5.33 11.87 12.65
N GLU A 40 4.18 11.78 11.97
CA GLU A 40 2.95 11.20 12.52
C GLU A 40 2.73 9.75 12.07
N VAL A 41 3.56 9.27 11.14
CA VAL A 41 3.47 7.93 10.57
C VAL A 41 3.77 6.88 11.63
N ASN A 42 2.85 5.93 11.77
CA ASN A 42 3.01 4.77 12.65
C ASN A 42 2.80 3.43 11.92
N VAL A 43 2.43 3.47 10.63
CA VAL A 43 2.30 2.30 9.76
C VAL A 43 3.11 2.49 8.47
N GLN A 44 3.80 1.44 8.03
CA GLN A 44 4.39 1.33 6.70
C GLN A 44 3.74 0.20 5.89
N GLN A 45 3.74 0.32 4.57
CA GLN A 45 3.29 -0.74 3.67
C GLN A 45 4.45 -1.34 2.87
N TYR A 46 4.39 -2.65 2.63
CA TYR A 46 5.31 -3.34 1.73
C TYR A 46 4.61 -4.48 0.99
N PHE A 47 5.15 -4.87 -0.15
CA PHE A 47 4.68 -6.03 -0.91
C PHE A 47 5.54 -7.25 -0.60
N LYS A 48 4.88 -8.37 -0.29
CA LYS A 48 5.56 -9.64 -0.05
C LYS A 48 4.64 -10.80 -0.44
N ASP A 49 5.18 -11.74 -1.21
CA ASP A 49 4.51 -12.97 -1.65
C ASP A 49 3.18 -12.73 -2.39
N GLY A 50 3.07 -11.63 -3.15
CA GLY A 50 1.83 -11.26 -3.86
C GLY A 50 0.78 -10.57 -2.98
N TYR A 51 1.12 -10.22 -1.74
CA TYR A 51 0.23 -9.54 -0.81
C TYR A 51 0.77 -8.16 -0.43
N GLN A 52 -0.13 -7.21 -0.20
CA GLN A 52 0.22 -5.95 0.44
C GLN A 52 0.09 -6.09 1.95
N TRP A 53 1.18 -5.83 2.65
CA TRP A 53 1.30 -5.89 4.10
C TRP A 53 1.38 -4.50 4.70
N PHE A 54 0.88 -4.40 5.94
CA PHE A 54 0.94 -3.21 6.77
C PHE A 54 1.66 -3.56 8.07
N GLU A 55 2.70 -2.81 8.39
CA GLU A 55 3.54 -3.03 9.57
C GLU A 55 3.58 -1.77 10.43
N VAL A 56 3.45 -1.97 11.73
CA VAL A 56 3.55 -0.91 12.73
C VAL A 56 5.03 -0.62 12.99
N VAL A 57 5.44 0.64 12.83
CA VAL A 57 6.86 1.07 12.92
C VAL A 57 7.22 1.74 14.23
N CYS A 58 6.25 2.00 15.10
CA CYS A 58 6.44 2.58 16.43
C CYS A 58 5.30 2.15 17.37
N ASP A 59 5.46 2.39 18.67
CA ASP A 59 4.38 2.09 19.63
C ASP A 59 3.15 2.98 19.38
N ILE A 60 1.97 2.36 19.47
CA ILE A 60 0.68 3.01 19.20
C ILE A 60 -0.11 3.06 20.50
N SER A 61 -0.38 4.27 20.98
CA SER A 61 -1.23 4.48 22.14
C SER A 61 -2.70 4.10 21.83
N PRO A 62 -3.47 3.58 22.78
CA PRO A 62 -4.90 3.34 22.58
C PRO A 62 -5.63 4.63 22.13
N GLY A 63 -6.47 4.52 21.10
CA GLY A 63 -7.18 5.65 20.51
C GLY A 63 -6.36 6.48 19.51
N GLN A 64 -5.07 6.16 19.31
CA GLN A 64 -4.26 6.79 18.28
C GLN A 64 -4.61 6.25 16.89
N GLU A 65 -4.77 7.14 15.92
CA GLU A 65 -5.10 6.79 14.54
C GLU A 65 -3.93 6.09 13.84
N LEU A 66 -4.23 5.11 12.98
CA LEU A 66 -3.25 4.47 12.12
C LEU A 66 -2.95 5.36 10.92
N LEU A 67 -1.70 5.77 10.80
CA LEU A 67 -1.24 6.70 9.77
C LEU A 67 -0.15 6.05 8.92
N LEU A 68 -0.50 5.84 7.66
CA LEU A 68 0.36 5.23 6.66
C LEU A 68 1.36 6.24 6.12
N ARG A 69 2.59 5.78 5.93
CA ARG A 69 3.60 6.51 5.17
C ARG A 69 3.10 6.78 3.73
N PRO A 70 3.23 8.01 3.21
CA PRO A 70 2.98 8.28 1.80
C PRO A 70 3.78 7.33 0.92
N ARG A 71 3.12 6.73 -0.07
CA ARG A 71 3.85 6.14 -1.17
C ARG A 71 4.48 7.29 -1.95
N LEU A 72 5.80 7.39 -1.92
CA LEU A 72 6.51 8.26 -2.85
C LEU A 72 6.18 7.73 -4.25
N HIS A 73 5.44 8.50 -5.05
CA HIS A 73 5.35 8.25 -6.48
C HIS A 73 6.78 8.45 -7.01
N ARG A 74 7.52 7.36 -7.14
CA ARG A 74 8.77 7.35 -7.86
C ARG A 74 8.40 7.67 -9.30
N GLY A 75 8.63 8.91 -9.72
CA GLY A 75 8.32 9.44 -11.04
C GLY A 75 9.21 8.86 -12.14
N ASP A 76 9.38 7.55 -12.17
CA ASP A 76 10.16 6.79 -13.15
C ASP A 76 9.24 5.88 -13.99
N ASP A 77 7.96 6.23 -14.16
CA ASP A 77 7.20 5.74 -15.32
C ASP A 77 7.65 6.58 -16.53
N ASP A 78 8.84 6.25 -17.04
CA ASP A 78 9.34 6.63 -18.36
C ASP A 78 8.34 6.10 -19.40
N ARG A 79 7.31 6.89 -19.68
CA ARG A 79 6.38 6.70 -20.81
C ARG A 79 7.03 7.12 -22.13
N SER A 80 8.30 6.78 -22.34
CA SER A 80 9.06 7.18 -23.53
C SER A 80 8.99 6.16 -24.66
N ASP A 81 8.21 5.07 -24.54
CA ASP A 81 7.86 4.24 -25.70
C ASP A 81 6.72 4.89 -26.50
N ARG A 82 7.07 6.05 -27.06
CA ARG A 82 6.33 6.73 -28.12
C ARG A 82 6.58 5.92 -29.38
N GLY A 83 5.82 4.83 -29.55
CA GLY A 83 5.75 4.07 -30.79
C GLY A 83 5.17 4.95 -31.90
N SER A 84 6.02 5.74 -32.54
CA SER A 84 5.77 6.34 -33.85
C SER A 84 5.76 5.23 -34.89
N GLY A 85 4.63 4.55 -35.00
CA GLY A 85 4.31 3.68 -36.12
C GLY A 85 3.47 4.45 -37.13
N GLU A 86 4.13 5.26 -37.95
CA GLU A 86 3.56 5.63 -39.26
C GLU A 86 3.60 4.37 -40.14
N TYR A 87 2.46 3.98 -40.70
CA TYR A 87 2.28 3.50 -42.08
C TYR A 87 0.78 3.44 -42.41
#